data_AF-A0A2M6YRK4-F1
#
_entry.id   AF-A0A2M6YRK4-F1
#
_cell.length_a   1.000
_cell.length_b   1.000
_cell.length_c   1.000
_cell.angle_alpha   90.00
_cell.angle_beta   90.00
_cell.angle_gamma   90.00
#
_symmetry.space_group_name_H-M   'P 1'
#
loop_
_entity.id
_entity.type
_entity.pdbx_description
1 polymer ?
#
loop_
_entity_poly.entity_id
_entity_poly.type
_entity_poly.pdbx_seq_one_letter_code
_entity_poly.pdbx_strand_id
1 'polypeptide(L)' 'MKLIKAMSFTLFVFGLLGWLYIAAVALVHPETLTIQLTHFAPWPREDTFGAVSFAVSFVSFFIWNLVREEKK' A
#
# COMPACT_ATOMS: atom_id res chain seq x y z
N MET A 1 16.12 -1.45 -16.37
CA MET A 1 15.39 -0.26 -15.88
C MET A 1 13.89 -0.22 -16.20
N LYS A 2 13.42 -0.65 -17.39
CA LYS A 2 11.97 -0.65 -17.72
C LYS A 2 11.12 -1.51 -16.76
N LEU A 3 11.61 -2.70 -16.39
CA LEU A 3 10.92 -3.60 -15.47
C LEU A 3 10.77 -3.00 -14.06
N ILE A 4 11.86 -2.44 -13.51
CA ILE A 4 11.85 -1.77 -12.20
C ILE A 4 10.85 -0.62 -12.18
N LYS A 5 10.83 0.20 -13.23
CA LYS A 5 9.86 1.29 -13.36
C LYS A 5 8.41 0.79 -13.36
N ALA A 6 8.13 -0.29 -14.09
CA ALA A 6 6.80 -0.90 -14.13
C ALA A 6 6.40 -1.48 -12.76
N MET A 7 7.29 -2.23 -12.12
CA MET A 7 7.05 -2.81 -10.80
C MET A 7 6.81 -1.74 -9.72
N SER A 8 7.65 -0.70 -9.67
CA SER A 8 7.48 0.40 -8.72
C SER A 8 6.18 1.17 -8.97
N PHE A 9 5.78 1.37 -10.22
CA PHE A 9 4.51 2.02 -10.52
C PHE A 9 3.30 1.17 -10.09
N THR A 10 3.33 -0.14 -10.37
CA THR A 10 2.29 -1.07 -9.95
C THR A 10 2.20 -1.13 -8.42
N LEU A 11 3.32 -1.31 -7.72
CA LEU A 11 3.35 -1.36 -6.25
C LEU A 11 2.91 -0.02 -5.62
N PHE A 12 3.23 1.10 -6.25
CA PHE A 12 2.74 2.42 -5.84
C PHE A 12 1.21 2.49 -5.92
N VAL A 13 0.63 2.19 -7.09
CA VAL A 13 -0.83 2.30 -7.31
C VAL A 13 -1.60 1.33 -6.42
N PHE A 14 -1.21 0.05 -6.39
CA PHE A 14 -1.90 -0.96 -5.59
C PHE A 14 -1.71 -0.73 -4.08
N GLY A 15 -0.52 -0.31 -3.64
CA GLY A 15 -0.28 0.07 -2.25
C GLY A 15 -1.12 1.28 -1.83
N LEU A 16 -1.23 2.30 -2.68
CA LEU A 16 -2.01 3.50 -2.38
C LEU A 16 -3.50 3.19 -2.32
N LEU A 17 -4.02 2.38 -3.25
CA LEU A 17 -5.40 1.89 -3.22
C LEU A 17 -5.70 1.06 -1.96
N GLY A 18 -4.78 0.18 -1.56
CA GLY A 18 -4.91 -0.60 -0.33
C GLY A 18 -4.95 0.27 0.92
N TRP A 19 -4.10 1.30 0.98
CA TRP A 19 -4.14 2.28 2.06
C TRP A 19 -5.44 3.08 2.07
N LEU A 20 -5.89 3.54 0.90
CA LEU A 20 -7.10 4.35 0.76
C LEU A 20 -8.36 3.56 1.14
N TYR A 21 -8.38 2.26 0.85
CA TYR A 21 -9.41 1.34 1.34
C TYR A 21 -9.44 1.32 2.87
N ILE A 22 -8.30 1.09 3.54
CA ILE A 22 -8.25 1.06 5.00
C ILE A 22 -8.58 2.44 5.61
N ALA A 23 -8.15 3.54 4.98
CA ALA A 23 -8.51 4.89 5.42
C ALA A 23 -10.03 5.13 5.33
N ALA A 24 -10.68 4.64 4.27
CA ALA A 24 -12.14 4.71 4.14
C ALA A 24 -12.83 3.82 5.18
N VAL A 25 -12.34 2.61 5.41
CA VAL A 25 -12.86 1.72 6.47
C VAL A 25 -12.73 2.37 7.84
N ALA A 26 -11.60 3.01 8.14
CA ALA A 26 -11.39 3.74 9.39
C ALA A 26 -12.34 4.93 9.57
N LEU A 27 -12.75 5.58 8.48
CA LEU A 27 -13.69 6.69 8.52
C LEU A 27 -15.13 6.23 8.73
N VAL A 28 -15.54 5.14 8.09
CA VAL A 28 -16.94 4.69 8.07
C VAL A 28 -17.24 3.71 9.21
N HIS A 29 -16.30 2.82 9.53
CA HIS A 29 -16.44 1.77 10.55
C HIS A 29 -15.14 1.63 11.37
N PRO A 30 -14.83 2.59 12.26
CA PRO A 30 -13.58 2.59 13.03
C PRO A 30 -13.44 1.36 13.94
N GLU A 31 -14.56 0.74 14.31
CA GLU A 31 -14.60 -0.46 15.17
C GLU A 31 -14.26 -1.76 14.43
N THR A 32 -14.19 -1.77 13.09
CA THR A 32 -13.71 -2.94 12.35
C THR A 32 -12.19 -2.99 12.23
N LEU A 33 -11.46 -1.91 12.54
CA LEU A 33 -10.00 -1.85 12.38
C LEU A 33 -9.23 -2.91 13.19
N THR A 34 -9.82 -3.36 14.29
CA THR A 34 -9.23 -4.42 15.13
C THR A 34 -9.56 -5.82 14.64
N ILE A 35 -10.42 -5.96 13.62
CA ILE A 35 -10.86 -7.21 13.04
C ILE A 35 -9.82 -7.69 12.00
N GLN A 36 -9.78 -8.99 11.80
CA GLN A 36 -8.85 -9.68 10.91
C GLN A 36 -9.27 -9.44 9.46
N LEU A 37 -8.32 -9.06 8.62
CA LEU A 37 -8.56 -8.77 7.20
C LEU A 37 -8.92 -10.03 6.38
N THR A 38 -8.66 -11.22 6.91
CA THR A 38 -8.95 -12.48 6.22
C THR A 38 -9.47 -13.53 7.20
N HIS A 39 -10.54 -14.21 6.82
CA HIS A 39 -11.14 -15.31 7.60
C HIS A 39 -10.23 -16.56 7.73
N PHE A 40 -9.11 -16.57 6.99
CA PHE A 40 -8.18 -17.68 6.84
C PHE A 40 -6.96 -17.61 7.77
N ALA A 41 -6.64 -16.45 8.35
CA ALA A 41 -5.53 -16.30 9.27
C ALA A 41 -5.82 -15.17 10.26
N PRO A 42 -5.51 -15.33 11.56
CA PRO A 42 -5.73 -14.30 12.57
C PRO A 42 -4.86 -13.04 12.40
N TRP A 43 -4.06 -13.02 11.35
CA TRP A 43 -3.11 -12.00 10.96
C TRP A 43 -3.12 -11.98 9.42
N PRO A 44 -3.29 -10.82 8.76
CA PRO A 44 -3.08 -9.45 9.25
C PRO A 44 -4.35 -8.78 9.77
N ARG A 45 -4.17 -7.88 10.73
CA ARG A 45 -5.21 -6.96 11.21
C ARG A 45 -5.34 -5.78 10.23
N GLU A 46 -6.54 -5.23 10.08
CA GLU A 46 -6.84 -4.12 9.16
C GLU A 46 -5.87 -2.93 9.30
N ASP A 47 -5.52 -2.57 10.54
CA ASP A 47 -4.54 -1.53 10.87
C ASP A 47 -3.13 -1.80 10.31
N THR A 48 -2.59 -3.00 10.50
CA THR A 48 -1.28 -3.42 10.01
C THR A 48 -1.25 -3.47 8.49
N PHE A 49 -2.33 -3.89 7.85
CA PHE A 49 -2.41 -3.91 6.39
C PHE A 49 -2.37 -2.49 5.82
N GLY A 50 -3.14 -1.56 6.38
CA GLY A 50 -3.11 -0.15 5.98
C GLY A 50 -1.71 0.46 6.12
N ALA A 51 -1.04 0.24 7.26
CA ALA A 51 0.31 0.75 7.50
C ALA A 51 1.33 0.18 6.49
N VAL A 52 1.25 -1.11 6.18
CA VAL A 52 2.12 -1.76 5.18
C VAL A 52 1.82 -1.24 3.78
N SER A 53 0.55 -1.12 3.39
CA SER A 53 0.15 -0.55 2.10
C SER A 53 0.65 0.88 1.91
N PHE A 54 0.62 1.70 2.97
CA PHE A 54 1.22 3.04 2.96
C PHE A 54 2.73 2.98 2.77
N ALA A 55 3.44 2.19 3.57
CA ALA A 55 4.89 2.07 3.49
C ALA A 55 5.34 1.58 2.10
N VAL A 56 4.66 0.57 1.54
CA VAL A 56 4.95 0.03 0.20
C VAL A 56 4.70 1.08 -0.88
N SER A 57 3.59 1.83 -0.80
CA SER A 57 3.33 2.88 -1.80
C SER A 57 4.36 4.02 -1.71
N PHE A 58 4.68 4.47 -0.49
CA PHE A 58 5.68 5.51 -0.27
C PHE A 58 7.06 5.11 -0.81
N VAL A 59 7.56 3.93 -0.44
CA VAL A 59 8.87 3.44 -0.92
C VAL A 59 8.85 3.26 -2.45
N SER A 60 7.77 2.71 -3.00
CA SER A 60 7.63 2.52 -4.45
C SER A 60 7.60 3.84 -5.22
N PHE A 61 7.00 4.88 -4.65
CA PHE A 61 7.03 6.24 -5.21
C PHE A 61 8.45 6.81 -5.26
N PHE A 62 9.22 6.67 -4.17
CA PHE A 62 10.62 7.13 -4.13
C PHE A 62 11.49 6.40 -5.15
N ILE A 63 11.37 5.06 -5.22
CA ILE A 63 12.11 4.25 -6.20
C ILE A 63 11.71 4.64 -7.63
N TRP A 64 10.42 4.83 -7.89
CA TRP A 64 9.94 5.28 -9.20
C TRP A 64 10.49 6.65 -9.57
N ASN A 65 10.55 7.59 -8.63
CA ASN A 65 11.09 8.93 -8.86
C ASN A 65 12.60 8.90 -9.16
N LEU A 66 13.38 8.14 -8.38
CA LEU A 66 14.83 7.97 -8.59
C LEU A 66 15.15 7.37 -9.96
N VAL A 67 14.45 6.29 -10.35
CA VAL A 67 14.63 5.63 -11.65
C VAL A 67 14.15 6.52 -12.81
N ARG A 68 13.25 7.48 -12.55
CA ARG A 68 12.79 8.45 -13.54
C ARG A 68 13.83 9.55 -13.78
N GLU A 69 14.55 9.98 -12.76
CA GLU A 69 15.60 11.01 -12.85
C GLU A 69 16.89 10.51 -13.51
N GLU A 70 17.27 9.25 -13.30
CA GLU A 70 18.46 8.65 -13.93
C GLU A 70 18.42 8.62 -15.47
N LYS A 71 17.25 8.92 -16.05
CA LYS A 71 17.02 8.94 -17.49
C LYS A 71 17.00 10.34 -18.11
N LYS A 72 17.24 11.39 -17.32
CA LYS A 72 17.26 12.79 -17.73
C LYS A 72 18.68 13.27 -17.96
#